data_AF-A0A9P8APC4-F1
#
_entry.id   AF-A0A9P8APC4-F1
#
_cell.length_a   1.000
_cell.length_b   1.000
_cell.length_c   1.000
_cell.angle_alpha   90.00
_cell.angle_beta   90.00
_cell.angle_gamma   90.00
#
_symmetry.space_group_name_H-M   'P 1'
#
loop_
_entity.id
_entity.type
_entity.pdbx_description
1 polymer ?
#
loop_
_entity_poly.entity_id
_entity_poly.type
_entity_poly.pdbx_seq_one_letter_code
_entity_poly.pdbx_strand_id
1 'polypeptide(L)'
;MNVLVYSGPEVIQSSLVDTISTLRSLLIPNYTVQQISHQVLKSQPWPISCALLVFPRCRSVFPSSLPSINNFVENGGSLLAFGAGVKRTPRGIASFGSLSLTDEASFRLYDRTSKCYITPIISPQTKELSSTTSIVGNGDSIEGIEGLPLGPIAGFEDSVSHESLASYYNEQRESRIAGIKCAVDDGSVVFWSVNIERTIANEDSESLRKSLLRTTLVKLGLRLPSPDAHSVSRPSPQFLVGHPCRSQIVAKIIKAIAGGSGSDLKMFEDDNDKLYFHQMQEYPDVKAEAQRVYLGSEDPAAWQPKHIIVYPDGDLPDDRSTPLFQVKTFFDKLSVAHADEGCPTETDSWGFGEALLYGEVVTSTQTMIDKNPRLLASLPTPFLSLASFQLTGRGRGSNIWLSPAGCLQFSLLLRVSLASFPANKLVFVQYLFALAVTEACRYKSVLGKRGESVRIKWPNDLYAIFGPGEGDKKKIGGILVSTNFSGGKCDITIGSGLNVHNLPPIFSLSQLQNPASDLPLSMETIAAVILAKFEKMWTVFVQGQGSFEPFMALYLDRWLHS
;
A
#
# COMPACT_ATOMS: atom_id res chain seq x y z
N MET A 1 9.78 -0.81 -1.32
CA MET A 1 10.23 0.18 -2.33
C MET A 1 9.08 0.45 -3.28
N ASN A 2 9.09 1.62 -3.93
CA ASN A 2 7.99 2.08 -4.76
C ASN A 2 8.21 1.69 -6.23
N VAL A 3 7.15 1.26 -6.89
CA VAL A 3 7.03 1.28 -8.35
C VAL A 3 6.24 2.53 -8.72
N LEU A 4 6.90 3.45 -9.42
CA LEU A 4 6.35 4.75 -9.76
C LEU A 4 5.83 4.71 -11.19
N VAL A 5 4.53 4.95 -11.38
CA VAL A 5 3.86 4.96 -12.67
C VAL A 5 3.62 6.42 -13.09
N TYR A 6 4.23 6.84 -14.19
CA TYR A 6 4.10 8.20 -14.69
C TYR A 6 2.65 8.51 -15.08
N SER A 7 2.14 9.65 -14.58
CA SER A 7 0.75 10.10 -14.78
C SER A 7 0.69 11.50 -15.40
N GLY A 8 1.57 11.78 -16.37
CA GLY A 8 1.58 13.06 -17.09
C GLY A 8 0.43 13.22 -18.10
N PRO A 9 0.22 14.44 -18.62
CA PRO A 9 -0.88 14.73 -19.55
C PRO A 9 -0.74 14.00 -20.91
N GLU A 10 0.44 13.50 -21.22
CA GLU A 10 0.74 12.76 -22.45
C GLU A 10 0.23 11.31 -22.41
N VAL A 11 -0.03 10.80 -21.20
CA VAL A 11 -0.41 9.40 -20.94
C VAL A 11 -1.87 9.16 -21.29
N ILE A 12 -2.17 8.01 -21.89
CA ILE A 12 -3.55 7.56 -22.12
C ILE A 12 -4.15 7.07 -20.80
N GLN A 13 -5.27 7.67 -20.39
CA GLN A 13 -5.88 7.38 -19.08
C GLN A 13 -6.28 5.91 -18.90
N SER A 14 -6.80 5.23 -19.94
CA SER A 14 -7.12 3.80 -19.87
C SER A 14 -5.87 2.95 -19.65
N SER A 15 -4.79 3.20 -20.40
CA SER A 15 -3.50 2.50 -20.20
C SER A 15 -2.90 2.77 -18.82
N LEU A 16 -3.07 3.97 -18.26
CA LEU A 16 -2.65 4.26 -16.88
C LEU A 16 -3.40 3.37 -15.87
N VAL A 17 -4.72 3.25 -16.00
CA VAL A 17 -5.55 2.41 -15.12
C VAL A 17 -5.15 0.93 -15.26
N ASP A 18 -5.05 0.43 -16.49
CA ASP A 18 -4.64 -0.95 -16.78
C ASP A 18 -3.24 -1.26 -16.21
N THR A 19 -2.28 -0.36 -16.42
CA THR A 19 -0.92 -0.47 -15.88
C THR A 19 -0.93 -0.58 -14.37
N ILE A 20 -1.67 0.28 -13.69
CA ILE A 20 -1.72 0.28 -12.22
C ILE A 20 -2.40 -1.00 -11.71
N SER A 21 -3.53 -1.38 -12.30
CA SER A 21 -4.28 -2.57 -11.92
C SER A 21 -3.44 -3.84 -12.07
N THR A 22 -2.86 -4.04 -13.26
CA THR A 22 -2.00 -5.18 -13.56
C THR A 22 -0.77 -5.21 -12.63
N LEU A 23 -0.05 -4.10 -12.48
CA LEU A 23 1.13 -4.07 -11.63
C LEU A 23 0.79 -4.32 -10.15
N ARG A 24 -0.33 -3.79 -9.65
CA ARG A 24 -0.77 -4.06 -8.28
C ARG A 24 -1.02 -5.56 -8.07
N SER A 25 -1.68 -6.21 -9.03
CA SER A 25 -1.95 -7.65 -8.97
C SER A 25 -0.68 -8.51 -8.93
N LEU A 26 0.40 -8.06 -9.59
CA LEU A 26 1.65 -8.81 -9.71
C LEU A 26 2.67 -8.49 -8.62
N LEU A 27 2.63 -7.28 -8.07
CA LEU A 27 3.68 -6.75 -7.20
C LEU A 27 3.30 -6.68 -5.73
N ILE A 28 2.01 -6.57 -5.39
CA ILE A 28 1.56 -6.60 -4.00
C ILE A 28 1.70 -8.04 -3.46
N PRO A 29 2.24 -8.25 -2.26
CA PRO A 29 2.62 -7.25 -1.24
C PRO A 29 4.01 -6.62 -1.37
N ASN A 30 4.91 -7.20 -2.16
CA ASN A 30 6.35 -6.89 -2.12
C ASN A 30 6.72 -5.45 -2.55
N TYR A 31 5.98 -4.89 -3.52
CA TYR A 31 6.16 -3.52 -3.97
C TYR A 31 4.83 -2.81 -4.12
N THR A 32 4.92 -1.49 -4.19
CA THR A 32 3.74 -0.63 -4.19
C THR A 32 3.70 0.28 -5.39
N VAL A 33 2.55 0.30 -6.04
CA VAL A 33 2.36 0.98 -7.30
C VAL A 33 1.72 2.34 -7.03
N GLN A 34 2.48 3.41 -7.27
CA GLN A 34 2.08 4.79 -7.02
C GLN A 34 2.15 5.60 -8.31
N GLN A 35 1.21 6.53 -8.49
CA GLN A 35 1.29 7.48 -9.59
C GLN A 35 2.30 8.59 -9.28
N ILE A 36 3.03 9.05 -10.29
CA ILE A 36 3.94 10.19 -10.17
C ILE A 36 3.72 11.19 -11.32
N SER A 37 3.54 12.46 -10.95
CA SER A 37 3.37 13.55 -11.92
C SER A 37 4.71 14.10 -12.42
N HIS A 38 4.68 14.79 -13.55
CA HIS A 38 5.85 15.45 -14.13
C HIS A 38 6.54 16.42 -13.16
N GLN A 39 5.77 17.18 -12.39
CA GLN A 39 6.33 18.13 -11.41
C GLN A 39 7.11 17.43 -10.29
N VAL A 40 6.62 16.27 -9.83
CA VAL A 40 7.27 15.49 -8.77
C VAL A 40 8.57 14.88 -9.29
N LEU A 41 8.58 14.36 -10.54
CA LEU A 41 9.81 13.83 -11.16
C LEU A 41 10.92 14.88 -11.30
N LYS A 42 10.55 16.16 -11.43
CA LYS A 42 11.49 17.28 -11.57
C LYS A 42 12.00 17.83 -10.22
N SER A 43 11.15 17.84 -9.19
CA SER A 43 11.40 18.61 -7.96
C SER A 43 11.71 17.77 -6.73
N GLN A 44 11.36 16.48 -6.70
CA GLN A 44 11.46 15.64 -5.50
C GLN A 44 12.58 14.58 -5.63
N PRO A 45 13.20 14.14 -4.52
CA PRO A 45 14.25 13.11 -4.52
C PRO A 45 13.64 11.69 -4.62
N TRP A 46 12.80 11.45 -5.63
CA TRP A 46 12.15 10.16 -5.87
C TRP A 46 13.10 8.97 -6.12
N PRO A 47 14.30 9.11 -6.73
CA PRO A 47 15.15 7.96 -7.09
C PRO A 47 15.52 7.05 -5.91
N ILE A 48 15.70 7.63 -4.71
CA ILE A 48 16.12 6.92 -3.50
C ILE A 48 15.10 5.85 -3.06
N SER A 49 13.83 6.05 -3.40
CA SER A 49 12.72 5.17 -2.98
C SER A 49 12.13 4.34 -4.12
N CYS A 50 12.64 4.52 -5.35
CA CYS A 50 12.10 3.95 -6.57
C CYS A 50 12.81 2.62 -6.90
N ALA A 51 12.07 1.52 -6.92
CA ALA A 51 12.54 0.25 -7.46
C ALA A 51 12.38 0.17 -8.99
N LEU A 52 11.32 0.76 -9.52
CA LEU A 52 10.97 0.71 -10.94
C LEU A 52 10.20 1.96 -11.34
N LEU A 53 10.66 2.65 -12.38
CA LEU A 53 9.92 3.73 -13.02
C LEU A 53 9.18 3.18 -14.24
N VAL A 54 7.87 3.38 -14.31
CA VAL A 54 7.00 2.84 -15.35
C VAL A 54 6.38 3.97 -16.16
N PHE A 55 6.48 3.90 -17.48
CA PHE A 55 5.80 4.77 -18.42
C PHE A 55 4.68 4.00 -19.13
N PRO A 56 3.39 4.28 -18.81
CA PRO A 56 2.28 3.76 -19.58
C PRO A 56 2.27 4.32 -21.01
N ARG A 57 1.38 3.78 -21.86
CA ARG A 57 1.26 4.22 -23.24
C ARG A 57 0.90 5.71 -23.32
N CYS A 58 1.68 6.44 -24.12
CA CYS A 58 1.50 7.86 -24.38
C CYS A 58 0.79 8.09 -25.74
N ARG A 59 0.09 9.22 -25.89
CA ARG A 59 -0.71 9.54 -27.09
C ARG A 59 0.14 9.88 -28.31
N SER A 60 1.15 10.72 -28.14
CA SER A 60 1.88 11.33 -29.27
C SER A 60 3.35 11.61 -28.99
N VAL A 61 3.71 11.94 -27.76
CA VAL A 61 5.09 12.29 -27.40
C VAL A 61 5.46 11.64 -26.06
N PHE A 62 6.70 11.16 -25.95
CA PHE A 62 7.27 10.70 -24.69
C PHE A 62 7.63 11.93 -23.83
N PRO A 63 7.46 11.91 -22.50
CA PRO A 63 7.82 13.03 -21.65
C PRO A 63 9.27 13.49 -21.86
N SER A 64 9.52 14.80 -21.79
CA SER A 64 10.85 15.37 -22.03
C SER A 64 11.94 14.71 -21.17
N SER A 65 13.14 14.57 -21.72
CA SER A 65 14.28 13.99 -20.98
C SER A 65 14.56 14.82 -19.73
N LEU A 66 14.38 14.20 -18.56
CA LEU A 66 14.74 14.79 -17.28
C LEU A 66 16.10 14.23 -16.84
N PRO A 67 17.06 15.10 -16.43
CA PRO A 67 18.34 14.64 -15.89
C PRO A 67 18.18 13.67 -14.71
N SER A 68 17.13 13.83 -13.91
CA SER A 68 16.82 12.94 -12.78
C SER A 68 16.53 11.50 -13.22
N ILE A 69 15.90 11.30 -14.38
CA ILE A 69 15.61 9.96 -14.92
C ILE A 69 16.89 9.33 -15.47
N ASN A 70 17.68 10.09 -16.22
CA ASN A 70 18.96 9.61 -16.74
C ASN A 70 19.88 9.20 -15.58
N ASN A 71 20.06 10.07 -14.58
CA ASN A 71 20.84 9.75 -13.40
C ASN A 71 20.30 8.53 -12.64
N PHE A 72 18.98 8.34 -12.56
CA PHE A 72 18.41 7.17 -11.90
C PHE A 72 18.80 5.88 -12.62
N VAL A 73 18.64 5.82 -13.94
CA VAL A 73 19.02 4.64 -14.74
C VAL A 73 20.54 4.43 -14.72
N GLU A 74 21.33 5.49 -14.92
CA GLU A 74 22.80 5.43 -14.90
C GLU A 74 23.35 4.87 -13.57
N ASN A 75 22.65 5.10 -12.45
CA ASN A 75 23.04 4.60 -11.11
C ASN A 75 22.36 3.27 -10.73
N GLY A 76 22.00 2.43 -11.70
CA GLY A 76 21.44 1.09 -11.43
C GLY A 76 19.91 1.03 -11.34
N GLY A 77 19.21 2.12 -11.65
CA GLY A 77 17.75 2.16 -11.68
C GLY A 77 17.16 1.33 -12.82
N SER A 78 15.91 0.90 -12.62
CA SER A 78 15.15 0.13 -13.61
C SER A 78 13.99 0.93 -14.20
N LEU A 79 13.80 0.84 -15.53
CA LEU A 79 12.73 1.53 -16.26
C LEU A 79 11.94 0.56 -17.14
N LEU A 80 10.61 0.71 -17.15
CA LEU A 80 9.69 -0.06 -17.99
C LEU A 80 8.78 0.88 -18.77
N ALA A 81 8.64 0.69 -20.08
CA ALA A 81 7.74 1.47 -20.93
C ALA A 81 6.82 0.58 -21.76
N PHE A 82 5.54 0.93 -21.81
CA PHE A 82 4.51 0.26 -22.61
C PHE A 82 4.09 1.10 -23.81
N GLY A 83 3.72 0.43 -24.90
CA GLY A 83 3.23 1.06 -26.12
C GLY A 83 4.24 2.00 -26.79
N ALA A 84 5.54 1.68 -26.72
CA ALA A 84 6.60 2.48 -27.32
C ALA A 84 7.63 1.59 -28.01
N GLY A 85 7.89 1.88 -29.29
CA GLY A 85 9.05 1.37 -30.00
C GLY A 85 10.35 2.00 -29.48
N VAL A 86 11.49 1.53 -29.95
CA VAL A 86 12.79 2.05 -29.50
C VAL A 86 13.81 2.02 -30.62
N LYS A 87 14.58 3.11 -30.74
CA LYS A 87 15.69 3.22 -31.68
C LYS A 87 16.99 3.42 -30.94
N ARG A 88 18.00 2.65 -31.34
CA ARG A 88 19.37 2.80 -30.88
C ARG A 88 20.21 3.53 -31.95
N THR A 89 20.90 4.60 -31.55
CA THR A 89 21.74 5.41 -32.46
C THR A 89 23.14 5.63 -31.88
N PRO A 90 24.23 5.43 -32.65
CA PRO A 90 25.59 5.73 -32.19
C PRO A 90 25.85 7.22 -31.96
N ARG A 91 26.67 7.54 -30.96
CA ARG A 91 27.15 8.92 -30.71
C ARG A 91 28.16 9.32 -31.80
N GLY A 92 27.65 9.91 -32.88
CA GLY A 92 28.48 10.45 -33.97
C GLY A 92 27.80 10.47 -35.34
N ILE A 93 26.76 9.66 -35.54
CA ILE A 93 25.95 9.71 -36.76
C ILE A 93 24.82 10.71 -36.52
N ALA A 94 25.12 11.99 -36.68
CA ALA A 94 24.06 12.93 -37.02
C ALA A 94 23.52 12.47 -38.39
N SER A 95 22.29 11.94 -38.42
CA SER A 95 21.59 11.69 -39.66
C SER A 95 21.58 13.00 -40.47
N PHE A 96 22.26 13.03 -41.60
CA PHE A 96 22.30 14.15 -42.55
C PHE A 96 20.95 14.33 -43.30
N GLY A 97 19.84 14.06 -42.62
CA GLY A 97 18.49 14.17 -43.15
C GLY A 97 17.52 14.45 -42.01
N SER A 98 16.98 15.67 -42.00
CA SER A 98 15.96 16.21 -41.10
C SER A 98 16.41 16.54 -39.67
N LEU A 99 17.25 17.57 -39.52
CA LEU A 99 17.23 18.41 -38.32
C LEU A 99 15.92 19.21 -38.30
N SER A 100 14.87 18.65 -37.69
CA SER A 100 13.79 19.48 -37.17
C SER A 100 14.28 20.11 -35.87
N LEU A 101 14.13 21.43 -35.73
CA LEU A 101 14.47 22.23 -34.53
C LEU A 101 13.71 21.79 -33.25
N THR A 102 12.95 20.69 -33.30
CA THR A 102 12.20 20.09 -32.19
C THR A 102 12.92 18.93 -31.49
N ASP A 103 14.05 18.44 -32.01
CA ASP A 103 14.70 17.20 -31.53
C ASP A 103 15.45 17.33 -30.19
N GLU A 104 15.73 18.55 -29.72
CA GLU A 104 16.44 18.76 -28.44
C GLU A 104 15.58 18.43 -27.20
N ALA A 105 14.26 18.30 -27.34
CA ALA A 105 13.33 18.04 -26.24
C ALA A 105 12.91 16.56 -26.09
N SER A 106 13.39 15.66 -26.96
CA SER A 106 13.00 14.25 -26.98
C SER A 106 13.65 13.43 -25.86
N PHE A 107 12.91 12.50 -25.25
CA PHE A 107 13.45 11.58 -24.24
C PHE A 107 14.58 10.74 -24.84
N ARG A 108 15.74 10.71 -24.19
CA ARG A 108 16.86 9.85 -24.59
C ARG A 108 17.64 9.39 -23.38
N LEU A 109 18.01 8.11 -23.39
CA LEU A 109 18.97 7.53 -22.44
C LEU A 109 20.30 7.37 -23.15
N TYR A 110 21.39 7.68 -22.47
CA TYR A 110 22.74 7.51 -23.02
C TYR A 110 23.42 6.36 -22.32
N ASP A 111 23.81 5.34 -23.08
CA ASP A 111 24.64 4.25 -22.58
C ASP A 111 26.11 4.57 -22.87
N ARG A 112 26.89 4.83 -21.81
CA ARG A 112 28.32 5.17 -21.93
C ARG A 112 29.13 3.97 -22.39
N THR A 113 28.69 2.76 -22.04
CA THR A 113 29.36 1.50 -22.36
C THR A 113 29.30 1.25 -23.87
N SER A 114 28.12 1.29 -24.47
CA SER A 114 27.98 1.10 -25.92
C SER A 114 28.10 2.38 -26.75
N LYS A 115 28.22 3.55 -26.10
CA LYS A 115 28.30 4.89 -26.74
C LYS A 115 27.11 5.15 -27.68
N CYS A 116 25.92 4.70 -27.28
CA CYS A 116 24.69 4.84 -28.05
C CYS A 116 23.63 5.60 -27.26
N TYR A 117 22.75 6.29 -27.98
CA TYR A 117 21.49 6.78 -27.44
C TYR A 117 20.40 5.73 -27.65
N ILE A 118 19.58 5.54 -26.63
CA ILE A 118 18.34 4.77 -26.67
C ILE A 118 17.19 5.77 -26.60
N THR A 119 16.43 5.85 -27.68
CA THR A 119 15.34 6.82 -27.84
C THR A 119 14.03 6.07 -28.07
N PRO A 120 13.04 6.20 -27.16
CA PRO A 120 11.70 5.68 -27.40
C PRO A 120 11.04 6.41 -28.57
N ILE A 121 10.32 5.66 -29.39
CA ILE A 121 9.59 6.16 -30.54
C ILE A 121 8.10 5.89 -30.30
N ILE A 122 7.30 6.93 -30.46
CA ILE A 122 5.84 6.82 -30.54
C ILE A 122 5.44 7.16 -31.97
N SER A 123 4.78 6.23 -32.65
CA SER A 123 4.23 6.50 -33.97
C SER A 123 3.02 7.45 -33.87
N PRO A 124 3.03 8.64 -34.51
CA PRO A 124 1.91 9.60 -34.45
C PRO A 124 0.65 9.11 -35.19
N GLN A 125 0.81 8.10 -36.04
CA GLN A 125 -0.27 7.52 -36.83
C GLN A 125 -0.66 6.18 -36.24
N THR A 126 -1.80 6.15 -35.56
CA THR A 126 -2.87 5.18 -35.88
C THR A 126 -4.14 5.70 -35.24
N LYS A 127 -5.18 5.91 -36.07
CA LYS A 127 -6.57 5.89 -35.64
C LYS A 127 -6.77 4.73 -34.65
N GLU A 128 -7.66 4.91 -33.69
CA GLU A 128 -8.21 3.81 -32.88
C GLU A 128 -8.63 2.65 -33.80
N LEU A 129 -7.72 1.71 -34.06
CA LEU A 129 -8.05 0.41 -34.61
C LEU A 129 -7.81 -0.56 -33.48
N SER A 130 -8.92 -1.02 -32.91
CA SER A 130 -9.10 -2.20 -32.08
C SER A 130 -8.59 -3.46 -32.82
N SER A 131 -7.29 -3.52 -33.06
CA SER A 131 -6.63 -4.64 -33.73
C SER A 131 -5.85 -5.39 -32.67
N THR A 132 -6.14 -6.68 -32.56
CA THR A 132 -5.43 -7.61 -31.69
C THR A 132 -4.28 -8.24 -32.47
N THR A 133 -3.16 -8.45 -31.79
CA THR A 133 -1.99 -9.15 -32.33
C THR A 133 -1.67 -10.36 -31.46
N SER A 134 -1.01 -11.35 -32.05
CA SER A 134 -0.44 -12.47 -31.32
C SER A 134 1.06 -12.25 -31.14
N ILE A 135 1.54 -12.49 -29.92
CA ILE A 135 2.98 -12.48 -29.63
C ILE A 135 3.41 -13.86 -29.18
N VAL A 136 4.65 -14.22 -29.50
CA VAL A 136 5.32 -15.39 -28.99
C VAL A 136 6.33 -14.95 -27.94
N GLY A 137 6.09 -15.33 -26.69
CA GLY A 137 6.93 -15.00 -25.54
C GLY A 137 7.14 -16.24 -24.68
N ASN A 138 8.37 -16.49 -24.24
CA ASN A 138 8.75 -17.69 -23.48
C ASN A 138 8.43 -19.04 -24.19
N GLY A 139 8.24 -19.02 -25.52
CA GLY A 139 7.88 -20.22 -26.31
C GLY A 139 6.37 -20.41 -26.51
N ASP A 140 5.54 -19.63 -25.81
CA ASP A 140 4.08 -19.71 -25.88
C ASP A 140 3.50 -18.59 -26.76
N SER A 141 2.42 -18.91 -27.49
CA SER A 141 1.66 -17.93 -28.28
C SER A 141 0.55 -17.31 -27.43
N ILE A 142 0.58 -16.00 -27.29
CA ILE A 142 -0.41 -15.21 -26.56
C ILE A 142 -1.25 -14.45 -27.57
N GLU A 143 -2.55 -14.75 -27.62
CA GLU A 143 -3.49 -14.11 -28.54
C GLU A 143 -4.27 -12.99 -27.85
N GLY A 144 -4.81 -12.05 -28.63
CA GLY A 144 -5.71 -11.02 -28.10
C GLY A 144 -5.03 -9.80 -27.47
N ILE A 145 -3.72 -9.61 -27.70
CA ILE A 145 -3.02 -8.42 -27.20
C ILE A 145 -3.41 -7.21 -28.05
N GLU A 146 -3.93 -6.17 -27.41
CA GLU A 146 -4.39 -4.98 -28.12
C GLU A 146 -3.22 -4.09 -28.54
N GLY A 147 -3.27 -3.65 -29.80
CA GLY A 147 -2.34 -2.67 -30.36
C GLY A 147 -1.47 -3.25 -31.46
N LEU A 148 -1.51 -2.59 -32.63
CA LEU A 148 -0.43 -2.70 -33.61
C LEU A 148 0.87 -2.21 -32.95
N PRO A 149 2.02 -2.80 -33.28
CA PRO A 149 3.32 -2.38 -32.77
C PRO A 149 3.55 -0.88 -33.01
N LEU A 150 3.63 -0.11 -31.93
CA LEU A 150 3.70 1.35 -31.98
C LEU A 150 5.14 1.82 -32.20
N GLY A 151 5.61 1.62 -33.42
CA GLY A 151 6.94 2.05 -33.87
C GLY A 151 7.97 0.93 -33.88
N PRO A 152 8.94 0.99 -34.81
CA PRO A 152 9.92 -0.08 -34.98
C PRO A 152 10.88 -0.14 -33.79
N ILE A 153 11.25 -1.36 -33.39
CA ILE A 153 12.45 -1.62 -32.60
C ILE A 153 13.60 -1.77 -33.58
N ALA A 154 14.54 -0.81 -33.59
CA ALA A 154 15.57 -0.70 -34.63
C ALA A 154 16.95 -0.30 -34.08
N GLY A 155 18.02 -0.76 -34.74
CA GLY A 155 19.41 -0.45 -34.36
C GLY A 155 20.02 -1.37 -33.31
N PHE A 156 19.40 -2.53 -33.07
CA PHE A 156 19.84 -3.53 -32.09
C PHE A 156 20.49 -4.78 -32.71
N GLU A 157 20.48 -4.91 -34.04
CA GLU A 157 20.92 -6.09 -34.81
C GLU A 157 22.37 -6.52 -34.51
N ASP A 158 23.27 -5.57 -34.19
CA ASP A 158 24.70 -5.82 -33.97
C ASP A 158 25.15 -5.75 -32.49
N SER A 159 24.22 -5.75 -31.51
CA SER A 159 24.55 -5.48 -30.11
C SER A 159 24.52 -6.70 -29.19
N VAL A 160 25.56 -6.89 -28.37
CA VAL A 160 25.64 -7.97 -27.36
C VAL A 160 24.86 -7.62 -26.06
N SER A 161 24.34 -6.39 -25.95
CA SER A 161 23.79 -5.83 -24.70
C SER A 161 22.27 -5.74 -24.66
N HIS A 162 21.56 -6.48 -25.53
CA HIS A 162 20.11 -6.51 -25.59
C HIS A 162 19.56 -7.93 -25.52
N GLU A 163 18.35 -8.07 -25.00
CA GLU A 163 17.63 -9.33 -24.86
C GLU A 163 16.20 -9.15 -25.41
N SER A 164 15.83 -9.96 -26.41
CA SER A 164 14.46 -10.01 -26.93
C SER A 164 13.58 -10.79 -25.95
N LEU A 165 12.48 -10.18 -25.50
CA LEU A 165 11.55 -10.77 -24.54
C LEU A 165 10.40 -11.50 -25.23
N ALA A 166 9.96 -11.00 -26.38
CA ALA A 166 8.91 -11.61 -27.20
C ALA A 166 8.97 -11.08 -28.63
N SER A 167 8.35 -11.80 -29.55
CA SER A 167 8.24 -11.42 -30.97
C SER A 167 6.81 -11.53 -31.49
N TYR A 168 6.47 -10.77 -32.52
CA TYR A 168 5.22 -10.88 -33.26
C TYR A 168 5.51 -11.05 -34.76
N TYR A 169 4.54 -11.53 -35.52
CA TYR A 169 4.65 -11.62 -36.98
C TYR A 169 3.88 -10.46 -37.64
N ASN A 170 4.52 -9.73 -38.54
CA ASN A 170 3.84 -8.68 -39.31
C ASN A 170 2.94 -9.27 -40.42
N GLU A 171 2.19 -8.42 -41.13
CA GLU A 171 1.34 -8.84 -42.26
C GLU A 171 2.12 -9.57 -43.38
N GLN A 172 3.43 -9.34 -43.47
CA GLN A 172 4.35 -9.97 -44.42
C GLN A 172 4.97 -11.28 -43.87
N ARG A 173 4.52 -11.78 -42.70
CA ARG A 173 5.02 -12.96 -41.99
C ARG A 173 6.49 -12.88 -41.57
N GLU A 174 7.03 -11.68 -41.43
CA GLU A 174 8.36 -11.46 -40.86
C GLU A 174 8.26 -11.37 -39.34
N SER A 175 9.19 -12.04 -38.64
CA SER A 175 9.32 -11.94 -37.20
C SER A 175 9.89 -10.57 -36.81
N ARG A 176 9.24 -9.89 -35.86
CA ARG A 176 9.62 -8.59 -35.32
C ARG A 176 9.60 -8.64 -33.80
N ILE A 177 10.44 -7.84 -33.15
CA ILE A 177 10.55 -7.81 -31.68
C ILE A 177 9.35 -7.04 -31.09
N ALA A 178 8.63 -7.66 -30.15
CA ALA A 178 7.52 -7.06 -29.41
C ALA A 178 7.96 -6.39 -28.10
N GLY A 179 9.01 -6.94 -27.48
CA GLY A 179 9.56 -6.45 -26.22
C GLY A 179 11.06 -6.66 -26.16
N ILE A 180 11.79 -5.65 -25.69
CA ILE A 180 13.26 -5.67 -25.62
C ILE A 180 13.73 -5.16 -24.26
N LYS A 181 14.70 -5.87 -23.69
CA LYS A 181 15.47 -5.42 -22.53
C LYS A 181 16.84 -4.93 -23.00
N CYS A 182 17.26 -3.77 -22.51
CA CYS A 182 18.54 -3.15 -22.79
C CYS A 182 19.24 -2.80 -21.48
N ALA A 183 20.54 -3.06 -21.40
CA ALA A 183 21.38 -2.47 -20.35
C ALA A 183 21.71 -1.01 -20.71
N VAL A 184 21.70 -0.12 -19.70
CA VAL A 184 22.11 1.28 -19.85
C VAL A 184 23.01 1.62 -18.66
N ASP A 185 24.32 1.65 -18.90
CA ASP A 185 25.32 1.69 -17.83
C ASP A 185 25.03 0.59 -16.78
N ASP A 186 24.88 0.95 -15.49
CA ASP A 186 24.56 -0.01 -14.43
C ASP A 186 23.06 -0.35 -14.35
N GLY A 187 22.21 0.37 -15.08
CA GLY A 187 20.76 0.23 -15.09
C GLY A 187 20.20 -0.75 -16.10
N SER A 188 18.90 -0.99 -16.00
CA SER A 188 18.15 -1.89 -16.90
C SER A 188 16.87 -1.24 -17.39
N VAL A 189 16.63 -1.32 -18.70
CA VAL A 189 15.47 -0.68 -19.33
C VAL A 189 14.74 -1.68 -20.20
N VAL A 190 13.41 -1.72 -20.09
CA VAL A 190 12.56 -2.55 -20.95
C VAL A 190 11.55 -1.69 -21.70
N PHE A 191 11.43 -1.94 -23.00
CA PHE A 191 10.41 -1.36 -23.86
C PHE A 191 9.52 -2.45 -24.44
N TRP A 192 8.21 -2.26 -24.35
CA TRP A 192 7.20 -3.06 -25.03
C TRP A 192 6.52 -2.21 -26.09
N SER A 193 6.58 -2.65 -27.35
CA SER A 193 5.92 -1.96 -28.47
C SER A 193 4.42 -2.24 -28.56
N VAL A 194 3.94 -3.22 -27.77
CA VAL A 194 2.54 -3.66 -27.68
C VAL A 194 2.01 -3.45 -26.25
N ASN A 195 0.68 -3.43 -26.08
CA ASN A 195 0.07 -3.13 -24.78
C ASN A 195 -0.13 -4.39 -23.94
N ILE A 196 0.97 -4.96 -23.43
CA ILE A 196 0.89 -6.13 -22.55
C ILE A 196 0.33 -5.81 -21.15
N GLU A 197 0.18 -4.53 -20.80
CA GLU A 197 -0.39 -4.09 -19.52
C GLU A 197 -1.89 -4.35 -19.41
N ARG A 198 -2.59 -4.50 -20.54
CA ARG A 198 -4.05 -4.65 -20.60
C ARG A 198 -4.48 -6.10 -20.41
N THR A 199 -5.56 -6.30 -19.68
CA THR A 199 -6.17 -7.62 -19.44
C THR A 199 -6.77 -8.18 -20.72
N ILE A 200 -6.56 -9.48 -20.96
CA ILE A 200 -7.12 -10.21 -22.10
C ILE A 200 -8.35 -10.98 -21.62
N ALA A 201 -9.41 -11.03 -22.44
CA ALA A 201 -10.66 -11.71 -22.09
C ALA A 201 -10.53 -13.25 -22.05
N ASN A 202 -9.63 -13.82 -22.86
CA ASN A 202 -9.34 -15.24 -22.88
C ASN A 202 -8.45 -15.63 -21.67
N GLU A 203 -8.92 -16.56 -20.83
CA GLU A 203 -8.25 -16.91 -19.57
C GLU A 203 -6.85 -17.55 -19.76
N ASP A 204 -6.69 -18.40 -20.78
CA ASP A 204 -5.40 -19.06 -21.07
C ASP A 204 -4.36 -18.02 -21.50
N SER A 205 -4.74 -17.14 -22.43
CA SER A 205 -3.88 -16.04 -22.91
C SER A 205 -3.59 -15.02 -21.81
N GLU A 206 -4.54 -14.76 -20.91
CA GLU A 206 -4.36 -13.87 -19.77
C GLU A 206 -3.36 -14.44 -18.75
N SER A 207 -3.39 -15.75 -18.49
CA SER A 207 -2.42 -16.43 -17.63
C SER A 207 -1.00 -16.34 -18.21
N LEU A 208 -0.85 -16.60 -19.52
CA LEU A 208 0.42 -16.49 -20.23
C LEU A 208 0.94 -15.05 -20.26
N ARG A 209 0.07 -14.06 -20.50
CA ARG A 209 0.40 -12.63 -20.44
C ARG A 209 0.93 -12.22 -19.07
N LYS A 210 0.25 -12.64 -17.99
CA LYS A 210 0.71 -12.40 -16.62
C LYS A 210 2.07 -13.06 -16.37
N SER A 211 2.28 -14.29 -16.82
CA SER A 211 3.57 -15.00 -16.70
C SER A 211 4.71 -14.25 -17.41
N LEU A 212 4.45 -13.74 -18.62
CA LEU A 212 5.40 -12.95 -19.40
C LEU A 212 5.74 -11.62 -18.71
N LEU A 213 4.75 -10.92 -18.17
CA LEU A 213 4.97 -9.71 -17.37
C LEU A 213 5.76 -10.01 -16.08
N ARG A 214 5.45 -11.10 -15.38
CA ARG A 214 6.20 -11.52 -14.20
C ARG A 214 7.68 -11.77 -14.56
N THR A 215 7.93 -12.48 -15.65
CA THR A 215 9.28 -12.71 -16.17
C THR A 215 10.00 -11.38 -16.46
N THR A 216 9.32 -10.43 -17.08
CA THR A 216 9.84 -9.08 -17.36
C THR A 216 10.24 -8.35 -16.07
N LEU A 217 9.37 -8.34 -15.07
CA LEU A 217 9.62 -7.66 -13.80
C LEU A 217 10.77 -8.29 -13.02
N VAL A 218 10.89 -9.63 -13.03
CA VAL A 218 12.05 -10.34 -12.44
C VAL A 218 13.34 -9.99 -13.17
N LYS A 219 13.32 -9.90 -14.51
CA LYS A 219 14.47 -9.49 -15.31
C LYS A 219 14.89 -8.03 -15.05
N LEU A 220 13.98 -7.18 -14.58
CA LEU A 220 14.24 -5.82 -14.09
C LEU A 220 14.69 -5.78 -12.61
N GLY A 221 14.94 -6.93 -11.99
CA GLY A 221 15.46 -7.02 -10.61
C GLY A 221 14.39 -6.96 -9.52
N LEU A 222 13.10 -7.06 -9.86
CA LEU A 222 12.03 -7.09 -8.86
C LEU A 222 11.84 -8.51 -8.29
N ARG A 223 11.57 -8.58 -6.98
CA ARG A 223 11.24 -9.79 -6.23
C ARG A 223 9.73 -9.97 -6.15
N LEU A 224 9.16 -10.79 -7.02
CA LEU A 224 7.71 -10.98 -7.06
C LEU A 224 7.20 -11.88 -5.92
N PRO A 225 5.94 -11.71 -5.47
CA PRO A 225 5.27 -12.68 -4.60
C PRO A 225 5.23 -14.07 -5.26
N SER A 226 5.23 -15.14 -4.46
CA SER A 226 5.05 -16.51 -4.98
C SER A 226 3.75 -16.60 -5.80
N PRO A 227 3.69 -17.34 -6.93
CA PRO A 227 2.44 -17.54 -7.67
C PRO A 227 1.31 -18.12 -6.80
N ASP A 228 1.66 -18.93 -5.79
CA ASP A 228 0.74 -19.53 -4.82
C ASP A 228 0.42 -18.60 -3.64
N ALA A 229 1.11 -17.46 -3.51
CA ALA A 229 0.71 -16.45 -2.55
C ALA A 229 -0.56 -15.81 -3.10
N HIS A 230 -1.72 -16.18 -2.54
CA HIS A 230 -3.02 -15.62 -2.88
C HIS A 230 -2.87 -14.11 -3.09
N SER A 231 -3.01 -13.64 -4.33
CA SER A 231 -3.01 -12.21 -4.61
C SER A 231 -4.27 -11.65 -3.94
N VAL A 232 -4.09 -11.08 -2.76
CA VAL A 232 -5.18 -10.57 -1.96
C VAL A 232 -5.69 -9.31 -2.64
N SER A 233 -6.67 -9.45 -3.52
CA SER A 233 -7.23 -8.36 -4.33
C SER A 233 -8.59 -7.87 -3.82
N ARG A 234 -9.16 -8.53 -2.80
CA ARG A 234 -10.52 -8.27 -2.32
C ARG A 234 -10.63 -8.28 -0.80
N PRO A 235 -11.51 -7.45 -0.20
CA PRO A 235 -11.79 -7.49 1.22
C PRO A 235 -12.34 -8.87 1.64
N SER A 236 -11.90 -9.34 2.79
CA SER A 236 -12.46 -10.53 3.45
C SER A 236 -13.67 -10.13 4.29
N PRO A 237 -14.54 -11.10 4.67
CA PRO A 237 -15.44 -10.88 5.80
C PRO A 237 -14.63 -10.43 7.03
N GLN A 238 -15.19 -9.49 7.78
CA GLN A 238 -14.60 -8.92 9.00
C GLN A 238 -15.34 -9.45 10.22
N PHE A 239 -14.66 -9.52 11.36
CA PHE A 239 -15.19 -10.02 12.62
C PHE A 239 -15.38 -8.87 13.59
N LEU A 240 -16.63 -8.62 13.99
CA LEU A 240 -16.94 -7.71 15.09
C LEU A 240 -17.00 -8.52 16.39
N VAL A 241 -16.07 -8.24 17.30
CA VAL A 241 -15.86 -8.97 18.55
C VAL A 241 -15.65 -7.98 19.71
N GLY A 242 -16.00 -8.43 20.92
CA GLY A 242 -15.69 -7.73 22.17
C GLY A 242 -14.71 -8.52 23.03
N HIS A 243 -14.05 -7.85 23.97
CA HIS A 243 -13.20 -8.50 24.96
C HIS A 243 -13.99 -9.56 25.73
N PRO A 244 -13.52 -10.82 25.86
CA PRO A 244 -14.33 -11.93 26.35
C PRO A 244 -14.79 -11.78 27.81
N CYS A 245 -14.04 -11.04 28.63
CA CYS A 245 -14.40 -10.75 30.03
C CYS A 245 -15.34 -9.54 30.20
N ARG A 246 -15.74 -8.88 29.10
CA ARG A 246 -16.64 -7.72 29.13
C ARG A 246 -17.96 -8.09 28.45
N SER A 247 -19.05 -7.91 29.14
CA SER A 247 -20.37 -8.13 28.57
C SER A 247 -20.88 -6.87 27.85
N GLN A 248 -21.80 -7.06 26.90
CA GLN A 248 -22.57 -6.01 26.24
C GLN A 248 -21.79 -5.10 25.27
N ILE A 249 -20.53 -5.38 24.94
CA ILE A 249 -19.77 -4.55 23.98
C ILE A 249 -20.43 -4.64 22.60
N VAL A 250 -20.52 -5.87 22.07
CA VAL A 250 -21.05 -6.10 20.72
C VAL A 250 -22.53 -5.75 20.68
N ALA A 251 -23.30 -6.13 21.70
CA ALA A 251 -24.72 -5.79 21.79
C ALA A 251 -24.96 -4.26 21.77
N LYS A 252 -24.17 -3.47 22.50
CA LYS A 252 -24.27 -2.00 22.49
C LYS A 252 -23.90 -1.41 21.13
N ILE A 253 -22.88 -1.94 20.46
CA ILE A 253 -22.46 -1.49 19.11
C ILE A 253 -23.58 -1.76 18.09
N ILE A 254 -24.10 -2.99 18.04
CA ILE A 254 -25.17 -3.36 17.10
C ILE A 254 -26.43 -2.52 17.35
N LYS A 255 -26.83 -2.35 18.62
CA LYS A 255 -27.98 -1.51 18.99
C LYS A 255 -27.80 -0.05 18.56
N ALA A 256 -26.58 0.49 18.69
CA ALA A 256 -26.27 1.86 18.31
C ALA A 256 -26.32 2.04 16.78
N ILE A 257 -25.78 1.10 16.02
CA ILE A 257 -25.82 1.13 14.54
C ILE A 257 -27.26 0.97 14.03
N ALA A 258 -28.08 0.12 14.67
CA ALA A 258 -29.50 -0.08 14.33
C ALA A 258 -30.42 1.10 14.69
N GLY A 259 -29.89 2.19 15.26
CA GLY A 259 -30.67 3.37 15.64
C GLY A 259 -31.60 3.14 16.84
N GLY A 260 -31.31 2.15 17.70
CA GLY A 260 -32.12 1.82 18.86
C GLY A 260 -33.43 1.06 18.57
N SER A 261 -33.76 0.87 17.29
CA SER A 261 -34.82 -0.05 16.83
C SER A 261 -34.43 -1.47 17.21
N GLY A 262 -35.26 -2.19 17.97
CA GLY A 262 -35.02 -3.59 18.37
C GLY A 262 -35.09 -4.61 17.22
N SER A 263 -34.77 -4.23 15.99
CA SER A 263 -34.75 -5.07 14.80
C SER A 263 -33.37 -5.67 14.56
N ASP A 264 -33.31 -6.90 14.06
CA ASP A 264 -32.08 -7.54 13.61
C ASP A 264 -31.39 -6.67 12.54
N LEU A 265 -30.22 -6.11 12.89
CA LEU A 265 -29.38 -5.36 11.95
C LEU A 265 -28.84 -6.32 10.90
N LYS A 266 -29.39 -6.26 9.68
CA LYS A 266 -28.93 -7.07 8.55
C LYS A 266 -28.06 -6.29 7.57
N MET A 267 -28.34 -5.01 7.42
CA MET A 267 -27.67 -4.15 6.44
C MET A 267 -27.59 -2.72 6.95
N PHE A 268 -26.46 -2.07 6.71
CA PHE A 268 -26.24 -0.66 6.92
C PHE A 268 -25.55 -0.06 5.70
N GLU A 269 -26.15 0.95 5.09
CA GLU A 269 -25.59 1.64 3.94
C GLU A 269 -25.26 3.07 4.35
N ASP A 270 -24.08 3.55 3.97
CA ASP A 270 -23.58 4.91 4.21
C ASP A 270 -22.90 5.47 2.97
N ASP A 271 -22.41 6.72 3.05
CA ASP A 271 -21.88 7.46 1.90
C ASP A 271 -20.78 6.71 1.13
N ASN A 272 -19.89 5.99 1.82
CA ASN A 272 -18.78 5.28 1.19
C ASN A 272 -19.00 3.77 1.11
N ASP A 273 -19.77 3.18 2.04
CA ASP A 273 -19.83 1.73 2.23
C ASP A 273 -21.22 1.16 2.48
N LYS A 274 -21.45 -0.04 1.93
CA LYS A 274 -22.59 -0.91 2.24
C LYS A 274 -22.10 -2.10 3.07
N LEU A 275 -22.53 -2.16 4.33
CA LEU A 275 -22.15 -3.17 5.31
C LEU A 275 -23.28 -4.19 5.49
N TYR A 276 -22.98 -5.47 5.30
CA TYR A 276 -23.91 -6.56 5.58
C TYR A 276 -23.48 -7.26 6.87
N PHE A 277 -24.42 -7.45 7.79
CA PHE A 277 -24.19 -8.05 9.09
C PHE A 277 -24.75 -9.47 9.11
N HIS A 278 -23.93 -10.41 9.56
CA HIS A 278 -24.21 -11.85 9.58
C HIS A 278 -23.91 -12.40 10.97
N GLN A 279 -24.62 -13.45 11.35
CA GLN A 279 -24.31 -14.20 12.57
C GLN A 279 -23.06 -15.06 12.37
N MET A 280 -22.39 -15.43 13.46
CA MET A 280 -21.15 -16.22 13.39
C MET A 280 -21.29 -17.57 12.67
N GLN A 281 -22.49 -18.19 12.70
CA GLN A 281 -22.76 -19.46 12.04
C GLN A 281 -22.79 -19.34 10.51
N GLU A 282 -23.04 -18.15 9.97
CA GLU A 282 -23.12 -17.89 8.53
C GLU A 282 -21.72 -17.66 7.90
N TYR A 283 -20.67 -17.55 8.71
CA TYR A 283 -19.32 -17.26 8.24
C TYR A 283 -18.81 -18.21 7.14
N PRO A 284 -18.96 -19.56 7.24
CA PRO A 284 -18.48 -20.46 6.19
C PRO A 284 -19.09 -20.16 4.82
N ASP A 285 -20.39 -19.89 4.78
CA ASP A 285 -21.13 -19.60 3.54
C ASP A 285 -20.74 -18.23 2.99
N VAL A 286 -20.69 -17.20 3.85
CA VAL A 286 -20.28 -15.85 3.47
C VAL A 286 -18.85 -15.82 2.96
N LYS A 287 -17.94 -16.59 3.58
CA LYS A 287 -16.56 -16.74 3.11
C LYS A 287 -16.50 -17.39 1.74
N ALA A 288 -17.24 -18.47 1.54
CA ALA A 288 -17.30 -19.16 0.25
C ALA A 288 -17.96 -18.31 -0.85
N GLU A 289 -18.94 -17.48 -0.51
CA GLU A 289 -19.58 -16.54 -1.44
C GLU A 289 -18.64 -15.37 -1.78
N ALA A 290 -18.02 -14.74 -0.79
CA ALA A 290 -17.01 -13.70 -1.00
C ALA A 290 -15.84 -14.22 -1.87
N GLN A 291 -15.58 -15.53 -1.83
CA GLN A 291 -14.62 -16.18 -2.70
C GLN A 291 -15.10 -16.44 -4.13
N ARG A 292 -16.42 -16.63 -4.34
CA ARG A 292 -17.06 -16.98 -5.62
C ARG A 292 -17.56 -15.79 -6.43
N VAL A 293 -18.03 -14.70 -5.80
CA VAL A 293 -18.56 -13.52 -6.49
C VAL A 293 -17.43 -12.79 -7.21
N TYR A 294 -17.19 -13.21 -8.45
CA TYR A 294 -16.29 -12.60 -9.42
C TYR A 294 -17.16 -12.03 -10.54
N LEU A 295 -17.58 -10.78 -10.40
CA LEU A 295 -18.12 -9.94 -11.48
C LEU A 295 -18.07 -8.47 -11.04
N GLY A 296 -17.04 -7.73 -11.47
CA GLY A 296 -17.22 -6.30 -11.78
C GLY A 296 -16.70 -5.21 -10.82
N SER A 297 -15.52 -5.33 -10.22
CA SER A 297 -14.79 -4.12 -9.78
C SER A 297 -13.29 -4.24 -10.00
N GLU A 298 -12.76 -3.45 -10.94
CA GLU A 298 -11.32 -3.30 -11.20
C GLU A 298 -10.61 -2.47 -10.10
N ASP A 299 -11.37 -1.72 -9.29
CA ASP A 299 -10.84 -0.91 -8.19
C ASP A 299 -11.16 -1.54 -6.82
N PRO A 300 -10.14 -1.97 -6.06
CA PRO A 300 -10.32 -2.43 -4.68
C PRO A 300 -11.02 -1.42 -3.77
N ALA A 301 -10.91 -0.11 -4.03
CA ALA A 301 -11.56 0.92 -3.23
C ALA A 301 -13.09 0.88 -3.31
N ALA A 302 -13.63 0.48 -4.47
CA ALA A 302 -15.06 0.47 -4.77
C ALA A 302 -15.75 -0.83 -4.37
N TRP A 303 -15.05 -1.76 -3.71
CA TRP A 303 -15.60 -3.06 -3.36
C TRP A 303 -16.81 -2.95 -2.42
N GLN A 304 -17.95 -3.45 -2.89
CA GLN A 304 -19.20 -3.55 -2.13
C GLN A 304 -19.92 -4.87 -2.45
N PRO A 305 -20.71 -5.43 -1.51
CA PRO A 305 -20.80 -5.01 -0.11
C PRO A 305 -19.59 -5.49 0.71
N LYS A 306 -19.41 -4.93 1.89
CA LYS A 306 -18.46 -5.41 2.91
C LYS A 306 -19.22 -6.22 3.95
N HIS A 307 -18.71 -7.40 4.29
CA HIS A 307 -19.38 -8.32 5.21
C HIS A 307 -18.78 -8.20 6.62
N ILE A 308 -19.66 -8.12 7.63
CA ILE A 308 -19.33 -8.13 9.05
C ILE A 308 -20.00 -9.34 9.69
N ILE A 309 -19.20 -10.23 10.25
CA ILE A 309 -19.62 -11.36 11.06
C ILE A 309 -19.65 -10.89 12.51
N VAL A 310 -20.83 -10.95 13.12
CA VAL A 310 -21.07 -10.50 14.50
C VAL A 310 -20.91 -11.69 15.44
N TYR A 311 -19.97 -11.59 16.36
CA TYR A 311 -19.80 -12.56 17.43
C TYR A 311 -20.54 -12.08 18.69
N PRO A 312 -21.37 -12.94 19.33
CA PRO A 312 -21.95 -12.63 20.62
C PRO A 312 -20.88 -12.29 21.67
N ASP A 313 -21.24 -11.49 22.67
CA ASP A 313 -20.31 -11.13 23.75
C ASP A 313 -19.80 -12.40 24.47
N GLY A 314 -18.49 -12.55 24.57
CA GLY A 314 -17.82 -13.73 25.14
C GLY A 314 -17.32 -14.74 24.11
N ASP A 315 -17.89 -14.76 22.90
CA ASP A 315 -17.46 -15.62 21.80
C ASP A 315 -16.37 -14.94 20.96
N LEU A 316 -15.44 -15.74 20.43
CA LEU A 316 -14.33 -15.27 19.59
C LEU A 316 -14.16 -16.17 18.36
N PRO A 317 -13.66 -15.64 17.24
CA PRO A 317 -13.30 -16.45 16.08
C PRO A 317 -12.14 -17.39 16.42
N ASP A 318 -12.12 -18.56 15.77
CA ASP A 318 -11.01 -19.51 15.94
C ASP A 318 -9.74 -19.03 15.23
N ASP A 319 -8.59 -19.57 15.65
CA ASP A 319 -7.28 -19.17 15.09
C ASP A 319 -7.18 -19.50 13.59
N ARG A 320 -7.95 -20.48 13.10
CA ARG A 320 -8.03 -20.84 11.68
C ARG A 320 -8.77 -19.79 10.84
N SER A 321 -9.71 -19.07 11.44
CA SER A 321 -10.42 -17.96 10.81
C SER A 321 -9.62 -16.66 10.84
N THR A 322 -8.61 -16.57 11.72
CA THR A 322 -7.78 -15.38 11.93
C THR A 322 -6.27 -15.70 11.93
N PRO A 323 -5.73 -16.40 10.90
CA PRO A 323 -4.40 -17.01 10.96
C PRO A 323 -3.24 -16.00 11.02
N LEU A 324 -3.48 -14.74 10.62
CA LEU A 324 -2.46 -13.68 10.57
C LEU A 324 -2.49 -12.75 11.78
N PHE A 325 -3.54 -12.83 12.60
CA PHE A 325 -3.69 -12.07 13.84
C PHE A 325 -4.67 -12.79 14.76
N GLN A 326 -4.15 -13.49 15.76
CA GLN A 326 -4.96 -14.31 16.65
C GLN A 326 -5.72 -13.45 17.66
N VAL A 327 -7.03 -13.30 17.45
CA VAL A 327 -7.90 -12.42 18.26
C VAL A 327 -7.87 -12.79 19.74
N LYS A 328 -7.90 -14.08 20.07
CA LYS A 328 -7.82 -14.54 21.46
C LYS A 328 -6.49 -14.12 22.11
N THR A 329 -5.38 -14.37 21.43
CA THR A 329 -4.05 -13.98 21.88
C THR A 329 -3.95 -12.46 22.07
N PHE A 330 -4.54 -11.67 21.18
CA PHE A 330 -4.63 -10.22 21.34
C PHE A 330 -5.33 -9.81 22.64
N PHE A 331 -6.52 -10.33 22.93
CA PHE A 331 -7.22 -10.00 24.17
C PHE A 331 -6.49 -10.47 25.43
N ASP A 332 -5.88 -11.65 25.40
CA ASP A 332 -5.04 -12.15 26.51
C ASP A 332 -3.86 -11.20 26.77
N LYS A 333 -3.20 -10.71 25.72
CA LYS A 333 -2.09 -9.73 25.83
C LYS A 333 -2.58 -8.33 26.21
N LEU A 334 -3.76 -7.92 25.76
CA LEU A 334 -4.38 -6.64 26.10
C LEU A 334 -4.69 -6.56 27.59
N SER A 335 -5.27 -7.61 28.17
CA SER A 335 -5.52 -7.71 29.61
C SER A 335 -4.23 -7.53 30.43
N VAL A 336 -3.14 -8.20 30.03
CA VAL A 336 -1.84 -8.07 30.70
C VAL A 336 -1.28 -6.65 30.55
N ALA A 337 -1.30 -6.09 29.34
CA ALA A 337 -0.77 -4.75 29.08
C ALA A 337 -1.57 -3.66 29.82
N HIS A 338 -2.90 -3.78 29.89
CA HIS A 338 -3.75 -2.89 30.69
C HIS A 338 -3.43 -2.97 32.18
N ALA A 339 -3.25 -4.18 32.73
CA ALA A 339 -2.86 -4.36 34.11
C ALA A 339 -1.49 -3.72 34.42
N ASP A 340 -0.50 -3.93 33.55
CA ASP A 340 0.85 -3.37 33.69
C ASP A 340 0.87 -1.83 33.65
N GLU A 341 0.03 -1.23 32.82
CA GLU A 341 -0.06 0.24 32.71
C GLU A 341 -1.00 0.88 33.75
N GLY A 342 -1.78 0.06 34.47
CA GLY A 342 -2.78 0.51 35.45
C GLY A 342 -4.02 1.11 34.80
N CYS A 343 -4.44 0.59 33.64
CA CYS A 343 -5.66 1.04 32.96
C CYS A 343 -6.92 0.61 33.72
N PRO A 344 -8.01 1.39 33.68
CA PRO A 344 -9.25 1.05 34.38
C PRO A 344 -9.91 -0.24 33.87
N THR A 345 -10.21 -1.17 34.79
CA THR A 345 -10.84 -2.46 34.48
C THR A 345 -12.34 -2.52 34.79
N GLU A 346 -12.92 -1.52 35.44
CA GLU A 346 -14.30 -1.55 35.95
C GLU A 346 -15.11 -0.27 35.63
N THR A 347 -14.93 0.29 34.44
CA THR A 347 -15.74 1.42 33.96
C THR A 347 -17.05 0.94 33.30
N ASP A 348 -18.10 1.79 33.33
CA ASP A 348 -19.35 1.57 32.57
C ASP A 348 -19.12 1.51 31.04
N SER A 349 -18.00 2.09 30.60
CA SER A 349 -17.44 2.00 29.25
C SER A 349 -16.34 0.94 29.20
N TRP A 350 -16.08 0.39 28.02
CA TRP A 350 -14.92 -0.47 27.77
C TRP A 350 -13.66 0.36 27.42
N GLY A 351 -12.50 -0.26 27.59
CA GLY A 351 -11.16 0.31 27.35
C GLY A 351 -10.69 0.23 25.90
N PHE A 352 -9.46 0.70 25.65
CA PHE A 352 -8.90 0.81 24.31
C PHE A 352 -8.59 -0.58 23.75
N GLY A 353 -9.13 -0.89 22.58
CA GLY A 353 -8.97 -2.22 21.96
C GLY A 353 -9.93 -3.29 22.45
N GLU A 354 -10.76 -3.04 23.48
CA GLU A 354 -11.73 -4.02 23.97
C GLU A 354 -12.92 -4.21 23.01
N ALA A 355 -13.20 -3.25 22.13
CA ALA A 355 -14.12 -3.39 21.00
C ALA A 355 -13.32 -3.42 19.69
N LEU A 356 -13.41 -4.54 18.96
CA LEU A 356 -12.56 -4.81 17.80
C LEU A 356 -13.39 -5.22 16.57
N LEU A 357 -13.13 -4.55 15.45
CA LEU A 357 -13.47 -5.00 14.10
C LEU A 357 -12.19 -5.45 13.40
N TYR A 358 -12.00 -6.75 13.26
CA TYR A 358 -10.83 -7.34 12.60
C TYR A 358 -11.18 -7.84 11.20
N GLY A 359 -10.43 -7.45 10.18
CA GLY A 359 -10.47 -8.07 8.85
C GLY A 359 -9.10 -8.56 8.44
N GLU A 360 -9.00 -9.78 7.89
CA GLU A 360 -7.73 -10.20 7.28
C GLU A 360 -7.36 -9.23 6.15
N VAL A 361 -8.36 -8.87 5.34
CA VAL A 361 -8.19 -7.96 4.21
C VAL A 361 -9.32 -6.94 4.23
N VAL A 362 -8.98 -5.67 4.25
CA VAL A 362 -9.96 -4.58 4.15
C VAL A 362 -9.53 -3.57 3.10
N THR A 363 -10.42 -2.66 2.72
CA THR A 363 -10.02 -1.53 1.86
C THR A 363 -9.06 -0.61 2.63
N SER A 364 -9.55 0.00 3.71
CA SER A 364 -8.76 0.81 4.64
C SER A 364 -9.48 0.88 5.99
N THR A 365 -8.78 0.52 7.07
CA THR A 365 -9.28 0.59 8.46
C THR A 365 -9.76 1.99 8.82
N GLN A 366 -9.14 3.03 8.26
CA GLN A 366 -9.52 4.41 8.56
C GLN A 366 -10.68 4.89 7.69
N THR A 367 -10.63 4.62 6.37
CA THR A 367 -11.65 5.09 5.42
C THR A 367 -13.01 4.48 5.74
N MET A 368 -13.03 3.21 6.12
CA MET A 368 -14.25 2.51 6.52
C MET A 368 -14.94 3.10 7.75
N ILE A 369 -14.23 3.94 8.51
CA ILE A 369 -14.76 4.66 9.67
C ILE A 369 -15.03 6.12 9.30
N ASP A 370 -14.03 6.86 8.79
CA ASP A 370 -14.11 8.32 8.67
C ASP A 370 -14.81 8.84 7.40
N LYS A 371 -15.04 7.97 6.40
CA LYS A 371 -15.84 8.29 5.21
C LYS A 371 -17.27 7.76 5.26
N ASN A 372 -17.68 7.20 6.39
CA ASN A 372 -19.05 6.77 6.65
C ASN A 372 -19.62 7.60 7.81
N PRO A 373 -20.14 8.81 7.57
CA PRO A 373 -20.50 9.76 8.63
C PRO A 373 -21.64 9.26 9.54
N ARG A 374 -22.60 8.47 9.01
CA ARG A 374 -23.67 7.90 9.83
C ARG A 374 -23.13 6.76 10.70
N LEU A 375 -22.28 5.91 10.15
CA LEU A 375 -21.60 4.86 10.93
C LEU A 375 -20.74 5.50 12.03
N LEU A 376 -19.90 6.48 11.67
CA LEU A 376 -19.03 7.21 12.57
C LEU A 376 -19.81 7.78 13.76
N ALA A 377 -20.93 8.46 13.50
CA ALA A 377 -21.76 9.05 14.54
C ALA A 377 -22.42 8.00 15.45
N SER A 378 -22.82 6.85 14.89
CA SER A 378 -23.49 5.77 15.63
C SER A 378 -22.54 4.90 16.44
N LEU A 379 -21.28 4.75 16.03
CA LEU A 379 -20.32 3.88 16.71
C LEU A 379 -20.01 4.39 18.13
N PRO A 380 -20.23 3.56 19.18
CA PRO A 380 -19.73 3.86 20.51
C PRO A 380 -18.18 3.82 20.53
N THR A 381 -17.57 4.60 21.41
CA THR A 381 -16.10 4.70 21.54
C THR A 381 -15.65 4.28 22.93
N PRO A 382 -14.45 3.70 23.11
CA PRO A 382 -13.39 3.48 22.10
C PRO A 382 -13.70 2.36 21.10
N PHE A 383 -13.29 2.45 19.83
CA PHE A 383 -13.51 1.37 18.85
C PHE A 383 -12.29 1.15 17.97
N LEU A 384 -11.81 -0.09 17.87
CA LEU A 384 -10.62 -0.45 17.11
C LEU A 384 -10.99 -1.17 15.82
N SER A 385 -10.57 -0.64 14.67
CA SER A 385 -10.59 -1.37 13.39
C SER A 385 -9.17 -1.81 13.05
N LEU A 386 -8.91 -3.11 12.95
CA LEU A 386 -7.58 -3.68 12.69
C LEU A 386 -7.62 -4.53 11.42
N ALA A 387 -6.54 -4.49 10.64
CA ALA A 387 -6.43 -5.37 9.48
C ALA A 387 -5.04 -5.97 9.29
N SER A 388 -4.98 -7.19 8.74
CA SER A 388 -3.71 -7.77 8.29
C SER A 388 -3.24 -7.16 6.97
N PHE A 389 -4.19 -6.83 6.09
CA PHE A 389 -3.95 -6.15 4.81
C PHE A 389 -4.95 -5.02 4.55
N GLN A 390 -4.46 -3.91 4.00
CA GLN A 390 -5.26 -2.83 3.44
C GLN A 390 -5.00 -2.72 1.93
N LEU A 391 -6.06 -2.82 1.13
CA LEU A 391 -5.96 -2.71 -0.33
C LEU A 391 -5.75 -1.26 -0.78
N THR A 392 -6.33 -0.31 -0.05
CA THR A 392 -6.29 1.13 -0.33
C THR A 392 -5.89 1.94 0.92
N GLY A 393 -4.86 1.45 1.62
CA GLY A 393 -4.30 2.10 2.81
C GLY A 393 -3.94 3.57 2.56
N ARG A 394 -4.31 4.45 3.49
CA ARG A 394 -4.19 5.91 3.30
C ARG A 394 -3.05 6.51 4.13
N GLY A 395 -2.27 7.38 3.52
CA GLY A 395 -1.31 8.26 4.19
C GLY A 395 -1.80 9.70 4.23
N ARG A 396 -0.95 10.63 4.68
CA ARG A 396 -1.30 12.06 4.73
C ARG A 396 -1.35 12.67 3.32
N GLY A 397 -2.35 13.51 3.04
CA GLY A 397 -2.52 14.15 1.73
C GLY A 397 -2.87 13.10 0.66
N SER A 398 -2.13 13.10 -0.45
CA SER A 398 -2.27 12.11 -1.53
C SER A 398 -1.39 10.86 -1.34
N ASN A 399 -0.66 10.75 -0.22
CA ASN A 399 0.19 9.59 0.02
C ASN A 399 -0.63 8.34 0.34
N ILE A 400 -0.12 7.18 -0.04
CA ILE A 400 -0.71 5.86 0.18
C ILE A 400 0.09 5.15 1.28
N TRP A 401 -0.59 4.52 2.23
CA TRP A 401 0.05 3.60 3.18
C TRP A 401 0.16 2.23 2.53
N LEU A 402 1.38 1.71 2.52
CA LEU A 402 1.72 0.44 1.91
C LEU A 402 1.49 -0.67 2.92
N SER A 403 0.73 -1.68 2.52
CA SER A 403 0.34 -2.79 3.39
C SER A 403 0.87 -4.15 2.90
N PRO A 404 2.20 -4.36 2.79
CA PRO A 404 2.73 -5.70 2.62
C PRO A 404 2.40 -6.61 3.81
N ALA A 405 2.61 -7.92 3.62
CA ALA A 405 2.65 -8.86 4.73
C ALA A 405 3.70 -8.41 5.76
N GLY A 406 3.33 -8.48 7.05
CA GLY A 406 4.18 -8.08 8.16
C GLY A 406 3.98 -6.63 8.65
N CYS A 407 2.96 -5.91 8.19
CA CYS A 407 2.54 -4.63 8.77
C CYS A 407 1.49 -4.83 9.88
N LEU A 408 1.69 -4.21 11.04
CA LEU A 408 0.63 -3.98 12.02
C LEU A 408 -0.08 -2.68 11.65
N GLN A 409 -1.39 -2.75 11.41
CA GLN A 409 -2.15 -1.59 10.97
C GLN A 409 -3.57 -1.60 11.51
N PHE A 410 -3.97 -0.46 12.06
CA PHE A 410 -5.28 -0.30 12.67
C PHE A 410 -5.67 1.18 12.73
N SER A 411 -6.94 1.42 12.99
CA SER A 411 -7.50 2.74 13.27
C SER A 411 -8.31 2.69 14.57
N LEU A 412 -7.95 3.55 15.52
CA LEU A 412 -8.66 3.71 16.79
C LEU A 412 -9.60 4.93 16.70
N LEU A 413 -10.89 4.72 16.95
CA LEU A 413 -11.89 5.77 17.05
C LEU A 413 -12.12 6.16 18.51
N LEU A 414 -11.97 7.46 18.78
CA LEU A 414 -12.26 8.10 20.07
C LEU A 414 -13.22 9.26 19.87
N ARG A 415 -13.87 9.69 20.95
CA ARG A 415 -14.78 10.84 20.94
C ARG A 415 -14.57 11.69 22.18
N VAL A 416 -14.46 13.00 21.99
CA VAL A 416 -14.33 13.99 23.08
C VAL A 416 -15.44 15.03 23.00
N SER A 417 -15.85 15.58 24.14
CA SER A 417 -16.72 16.76 24.18
C SER A 417 -15.87 18.01 24.03
N LEU A 418 -16.28 18.93 23.15
CA LEU A 418 -15.60 20.22 22.99
C LEU A 418 -15.87 21.20 24.14
N ALA A 419 -16.83 20.86 25.02
CA ALA A 419 -17.06 21.63 26.24
C ALA A 419 -15.95 21.40 27.28
N SER A 420 -15.34 20.22 27.30
CA SER A 420 -14.26 19.86 28.23
C SER A 420 -12.89 19.76 27.57
N PHE A 421 -12.83 19.64 26.24
CA PHE A 421 -11.60 19.47 25.49
C PHE A 421 -11.45 20.56 24.41
N PRO A 422 -10.51 21.52 24.55
CA PRO A 422 -10.33 22.59 23.57
C PRO A 422 -9.87 22.07 22.20
N ALA A 423 -10.54 22.51 21.12
CA ALA A 423 -10.27 22.04 19.76
C ALA A 423 -8.81 22.28 19.30
N ASN A 424 -8.18 23.37 19.74
CA ASN A 424 -6.79 23.68 19.40
C ASN A 424 -5.77 22.70 20.01
N LYS A 425 -6.17 21.85 20.97
CA LYS A 425 -5.31 20.82 21.56
C LYS A 425 -5.34 19.50 20.78
N LEU A 426 -6.28 19.31 19.84
CA LEU A 426 -6.40 18.08 19.04
C LEU A 426 -5.14 17.79 18.21
N VAL A 427 -4.37 18.84 17.85
CA VAL A 427 -3.08 18.69 17.16
C VAL A 427 -2.08 17.85 17.95
N PHE A 428 -2.21 17.74 19.28
CA PHE A 428 -1.28 16.97 20.10
C PHE A 428 -1.57 15.47 20.12
N VAL A 429 -2.75 15.04 19.67
CA VAL A 429 -3.14 13.62 19.66
C VAL A 429 -2.19 12.77 18.83
N GLN A 430 -1.75 13.26 17.67
CA GLN A 430 -0.76 12.56 16.84
C GLN A 430 0.59 12.39 17.53
N TYR A 431 1.06 13.38 18.29
CA TYR A 431 2.34 13.33 19.00
C TYR A 431 2.26 12.37 20.17
N LEU A 432 1.13 12.40 20.89
CA LEU A 432 0.84 11.48 21.99
C LEU A 432 0.79 10.04 21.51
N PHE A 433 0.12 9.79 20.37
CA PHE A 433 0.05 8.45 19.80
C PHE A 433 1.43 7.98 19.29
N ALA A 434 2.22 8.87 18.67
CA ALA A 434 3.60 8.54 18.29
C ALA A 434 4.45 8.15 19.50
N LEU A 435 4.28 8.86 20.60
CA LEU A 435 4.94 8.56 21.87
C LEU A 435 4.57 7.17 22.36
N ALA A 436 3.27 6.85 22.41
CA ALA A 436 2.78 5.53 22.80
C ALA A 436 3.36 4.40 21.96
N VAL A 437 3.45 4.56 20.62
CA VAL A 437 4.06 3.54 19.75
C VAL A 437 5.55 3.38 20.02
N THR A 438 6.29 4.49 20.19
CA THR A 438 7.72 4.40 20.52
C THR A 438 7.97 3.76 21.89
N GLU A 439 7.15 4.07 22.89
CA GLU A 439 7.25 3.45 24.21
C GLU A 439 6.85 1.97 24.18
N ALA A 440 5.88 1.59 23.35
CA ALA A 440 5.54 0.19 23.16
C ALA A 440 6.70 -0.62 22.56
N CYS A 441 7.48 -0.03 21.64
CA CYS A 441 8.68 -0.67 21.10
C CYS A 441 9.73 -0.96 22.20
N ARG A 442 9.78 -0.15 23.27
CA ARG A 442 10.70 -0.34 24.41
C ARG A 442 10.21 -1.36 25.43
N TYR A 443 8.99 -1.85 25.28
CA TYR A 443 8.45 -2.85 26.19
C TYR A 443 9.21 -4.18 26.08
N LYS A 444 9.36 -4.89 27.22
CA LYS A 444 10.28 -6.02 27.36
C LYS A 444 9.99 -7.16 26.38
N SER A 445 8.72 -7.46 26.13
CA SER A 445 8.28 -8.51 25.19
C SER A 445 8.22 -8.04 23.72
N VAL A 446 8.62 -6.80 23.43
CA VAL A 446 8.70 -6.24 22.07
C VAL A 446 10.18 -6.18 21.64
N LEU A 447 10.86 -5.04 21.82
CA LEU A 447 12.32 -4.94 21.56
C LEU A 447 13.14 -4.69 22.83
N GLY A 448 12.50 -4.44 23.98
CA GLY A 448 13.19 -4.05 25.21
C GLY A 448 14.13 -2.86 24.96
N LYS A 449 15.39 -2.96 25.41
CA LYS A 449 16.41 -1.92 25.22
C LYS A 449 16.64 -1.55 23.75
N ARG A 450 16.50 -2.49 22.81
CA ARG A 450 16.67 -2.19 21.38
C ARG A 450 15.53 -1.31 20.82
N GLY A 451 14.41 -1.21 21.53
CA GLY A 451 13.37 -0.24 21.25
C GLY A 451 13.86 1.21 21.33
N GLU A 452 14.99 1.47 22.00
CA GLU A 452 15.70 2.75 21.95
C GLU A 452 16.22 3.09 20.54
N SER A 453 16.21 2.20 19.57
CA SER A 453 16.50 2.56 18.17
C SER A 453 15.30 3.20 17.46
N VAL A 454 14.10 3.06 18.03
CA VAL A 454 12.87 3.64 17.47
C VAL A 454 12.69 5.09 17.97
N ARG A 455 12.55 6.00 17.01
CA ARG A 455 12.45 7.45 17.21
C ARG A 455 11.28 8.04 16.43
N ILE A 456 10.82 9.20 16.89
CA ILE A 456 9.76 9.98 16.24
C ILE A 456 10.42 10.95 15.25
N LYS A 457 10.03 10.90 13.98
CA LYS A 457 10.32 11.99 13.03
C LYS A 457 9.08 12.86 12.92
N TRP A 458 9.22 14.11 13.35
CA TRP A 458 8.14 15.07 13.31
C TRP A 458 7.60 15.23 11.86
N PRO A 459 6.27 15.33 11.67
CA PRO A 459 5.24 15.43 12.71
C PRO A 459 4.58 14.10 13.12
N ASN A 460 4.74 13.02 12.35
CA ASN A 460 3.86 11.85 12.45
C ASN A 460 4.49 10.52 11.99
N ASP A 461 5.80 10.48 11.76
CA ASP A 461 6.48 9.29 11.26
C ASP A 461 7.32 8.61 12.34
N LEU A 462 7.47 7.30 12.23
CA LEU A 462 8.32 6.48 13.09
C LEU A 462 9.53 6.01 12.30
N TYR A 463 10.72 6.20 12.85
CA TYR A 463 11.98 5.83 12.23
C TYR A 463 12.79 4.90 13.13
N ALA A 464 13.49 3.96 12.51
CA ALA A 464 14.53 3.18 13.14
C ALA A 464 15.90 3.78 12.81
N ILE A 465 16.76 3.88 13.82
CA ILE A 465 18.19 4.12 13.66
C ILE A 465 18.91 2.77 13.72
N PHE A 466 19.79 2.46 12.77
CA PHE A 466 20.57 1.21 12.77
C PHE A 466 21.99 1.43 12.24
N GLY A 467 22.91 0.55 12.63
CA GLY A 467 24.35 0.74 12.35
C GLY A 467 25.08 1.50 13.48
N PRO A 468 26.41 1.58 13.41
CA PRO A 468 27.23 2.21 14.46
C PRO A 468 27.09 3.75 14.48
N GLY A 469 27.26 4.36 15.65
CA GLY A 469 27.22 5.83 15.81
C GLY A 469 25.81 6.40 15.63
N GLU A 470 25.68 7.45 14.82
CA GLU A 470 24.36 8.06 14.51
C GLU A 470 23.48 7.23 13.56
N GLY A 471 24.06 6.19 12.94
CA GLY A 471 23.36 5.18 12.15
C GLY A 471 22.58 5.68 10.92
N ASP A 472 22.18 4.73 10.08
CA ASP A 472 21.21 4.96 9.02
C ASP A 472 19.80 5.09 9.62
N LYS A 473 19.01 5.99 9.03
CA LYS A 473 17.64 6.30 9.46
C LYS A 473 16.65 5.77 8.42
N LYS A 474 15.79 4.81 8.79
CA LYS A 474 14.75 4.28 7.89
C LYS A 474 13.37 4.41 8.52
N LYS A 475 12.39 4.84 7.72
CA LYS A 475 10.99 4.90 8.14
C LYS A 475 10.46 3.49 8.36
N ILE A 476 9.83 3.27 9.51
CA ILE A 476 9.21 2.00 9.90
C ILE A 476 7.72 2.13 10.17
N GLY A 477 7.18 3.34 10.24
CA GLY A 477 5.77 3.54 10.53
C GLY A 477 5.28 4.95 10.29
N GLY A 478 3.98 5.13 10.36
CA GLY A 478 3.31 6.41 10.20
C GLY A 478 1.99 6.45 10.95
N ILE A 479 1.61 7.66 11.36
CA ILE A 479 0.38 7.94 12.08
C ILE A 479 -0.43 8.95 11.28
N LEU A 480 -1.74 8.72 11.19
CA LEU A 480 -2.69 9.58 10.50
C LEU A 480 -3.89 9.84 11.41
N VAL A 481 -4.02 11.07 11.89
CA VAL A 481 -5.17 11.49 12.69
C VAL A 481 -6.14 12.26 11.81
N SER A 482 -7.41 11.85 11.84
CA SER A 482 -8.54 12.52 11.19
C SER A 482 -9.53 12.95 12.27
N THR A 483 -10.12 14.13 12.12
CA THR A 483 -11.09 14.68 13.07
C THR A 483 -12.37 15.09 12.38
N ASN A 484 -13.52 14.71 12.93
CA ASN A 484 -14.84 15.15 12.49
C ASN A 484 -15.55 15.88 13.64
N PHE A 485 -16.14 17.03 13.37
CA PHE A 485 -16.79 17.89 14.37
C PHE A 485 -18.29 17.85 14.17
N SER A 486 -19.02 17.36 15.18
CA SER A 486 -20.48 17.27 15.12
C SER A 486 -21.10 17.41 16.52
N GLY A 487 -22.21 18.16 16.64
CA GLY A 487 -23.00 18.23 17.88
C GLY A 487 -22.23 18.63 19.15
N GLY A 488 -21.23 19.52 19.06
CA GLY A 488 -20.40 19.92 20.20
C GLY A 488 -19.39 18.85 20.65
N LYS A 489 -19.18 17.81 19.84
CA LYS A 489 -18.23 16.73 20.05
C LYS A 489 -17.25 16.68 18.89
N CYS A 490 -16.12 16.00 19.12
CA CYS A 490 -15.15 15.70 18.09
C CYS A 490 -14.88 14.20 18.07
N ASP A 491 -15.10 13.58 16.91
CA ASP A 491 -14.66 12.24 16.58
C ASP A 491 -13.22 12.30 16.11
N ILE A 492 -12.38 11.44 16.69
CA ILE A 492 -10.95 11.39 16.42
C ILE A 492 -10.64 9.97 15.95
N THR A 493 -10.29 9.82 14.68
CA THR A 493 -9.86 8.53 14.12
C THR A 493 -8.34 8.54 13.97
N ILE A 494 -7.65 7.70 14.74
CA ILE A 494 -6.20 7.59 14.79
C ILE A 494 -5.77 6.33 14.03
N GLY A 495 -5.35 6.50 12.78
CA GLY A 495 -4.73 5.44 11.98
C GLY A 495 -3.26 5.27 12.33
N SER A 496 -2.82 4.03 12.51
CA SER A 496 -1.43 3.66 12.73
C SER A 496 -1.03 2.54 11.79
N GLY A 497 0.10 2.71 11.12
CA GLY A 497 0.76 1.65 10.35
C GLY A 497 2.20 1.49 10.82
N LEU A 498 2.60 0.26 11.13
CA LEU A 498 3.92 -0.09 11.66
C LEU A 498 4.46 -1.33 10.96
N ASN A 499 5.68 -1.24 10.44
CA ASN A 499 6.38 -2.34 9.80
C ASN A 499 7.00 -3.24 10.88
N VAL A 500 6.49 -4.46 11.04
CA VAL A 500 6.94 -5.37 12.11
C VAL A 500 7.76 -6.51 11.55
N HIS A 501 7.20 -7.27 10.61
CA HIS A 501 7.83 -8.46 10.01
C HIS A 501 8.16 -8.31 8.53
N ASN A 502 8.03 -7.09 7.97
CA ASN A 502 8.32 -6.88 6.56
C ASN A 502 9.77 -7.28 6.24
N LEU A 503 9.93 -7.94 5.10
CA LEU A 503 11.24 -8.34 4.58
C LEU A 503 11.89 -7.17 3.81
N PRO A 504 13.23 -7.15 3.67
CA PRO A 504 13.93 -6.22 2.82
C PRO A 504 13.33 -6.19 1.40
N PRO A 505 13.17 -5.00 0.79
CA PRO A 505 13.83 -3.73 1.13
C PRO A 505 13.07 -2.83 2.14
N ILE A 506 11.94 -3.28 2.71
CA ILE A 506 11.20 -2.52 3.72
C ILE A 506 11.81 -2.76 5.08
N PHE A 507 12.28 -1.70 5.74
CA PHE A 507 12.82 -1.82 7.10
C PHE A 507 11.68 -1.99 8.11
N SER A 508 11.88 -2.89 9.07
CA SER A 508 10.86 -3.33 10.03
C SER A 508 11.45 -3.58 11.42
N LEU A 509 10.60 -3.76 12.44
CA LEU A 509 11.04 -4.05 13.80
C LEU A 509 11.81 -5.37 13.92
N SER A 510 11.46 -6.40 13.16
CA SER A 510 12.16 -7.70 13.19
C SER A 510 13.63 -7.56 12.83
N GLN A 511 13.98 -6.61 11.96
CA GLN A 511 15.37 -6.30 11.60
C GLN A 511 16.16 -5.60 12.72
N LEU A 512 15.49 -5.06 13.75
CA LEU A 512 16.13 -4.52 14.95
C LEU A 512 16.33 -5.59 16.03
N GLN A 513 15.66 -6.74 15.94
CA GLN A 513 15.80 -7.81 16.93
C GLN A 513 17.25 -8.33 16.99
N ASN A 514 17.61 -8.87 18.14
CA ASN A 514 18.88 -9.58 18.25
C ASN A 514 18.78 -10.87 17.43
N PRO A 515 19.70 -11.16 16.50
CA PRO A 515 19.71 -12.44 15.79
C PRO A 515 19.76 -13.66 16.72
N ALA A 516 20.26 -13.48 17.94
CA ALA A 516 20.32 -14.52 18.99
C ALA A 516 19.11 -14.52 19.94
N SER A 517 18.07 -13.73 19.68
CA SER A 517 16.84 -13.72 20.49
C SER A 517 15.85 -14.75 19.96
N ASP A 518 15.51 -15.74 20.77
CA ASP A 518 14.52 -16.78 20.42
C ASP A 518 13.06 -16.32 20.56
N LEU A 519 12.82 -15.08 21.03
CA LEU A 519 11.47 -14.52 21.17
C LEU A 519 11.03 -13.84 19.86
N PRO A 520 10.11 -14.44 19.06
CA PRO A 520 9.57 -13.77 17.90
C PRO A 520 8.68 -12.59 18.32
N LEU A 521 8.70 -11.50 17.53
CA LEU A 521 7.72 -10.43 17.72
C LEU A 521 6.30 -10.98 17.47
N SER A 522 5.34 -10.56 18.29
CA SER A 522 3.92 -10.86 18.11
C SER A 522 3.18 -9.56 17.79
N MET A 523 2.42 -9.57 16.70
CA MET A 523 1.58 -8.44 16.29
C MET A 523 0.54 -8.11 17.37
N GLU A 524 -0.03 -9.15 17.97
CA GLU A 524 -1.01 -9.08 19.06
C GLU A 524 -0.43 -8.38 20.29
N THR A 525 0.78 -8.79 20.69
CA THR A 525 1.48 -8.20 21.84
C THR A 525 1.82 -6.74 21.57
N ILE A 526 2.32 -6.42 20.37
CA ILE A 526 2.66 -5.03 20.01
C ILE A 526 1.41 -4.16 20.01
N ALA A 527 0.32 -4.60 19.38
CA ALA A 527 -0.95 -3.86 19.35
C ALA A 527 -1.50 -3.62 20.76
N ALA A 528 -1.55 -4.67 21.58
CA ALA A 528 -2.00 -4.60 22.97
C ALA A 528 -1.20 -3.56 23.80
N VAL A 529 0.13 -3.61 23.72
CA VAL A 529 1.00 -2.70 24.46
C VAL A 529 0.88 -1.26 23.96
N ILE A 530 0.72 -1.04 22.64
CA ILE A 530 0.48 0.30 22.09
C ILE A 530 -0.82 0.88 22.67
N LEU A 531 -1.91 0.11 22.65
CA LEU A 531 -3.22 0.56 23.10
C LEU A 531 -3.23 0.86 24.60
N ALA A 532 -2.64 -0.02 25.42
CA ALA A 532 -2.51 0.18 26.86
C ALA A 532 -1.71 1.44 27.22
N LYS A 533 -0.54 1.62 26.60
CA LYS A 533 0.28 2.81 26.81
C LYS A 533 -0.43 4.08 26.37
N PHE A 534 -1.12 4.01 25.23
CA PHE A 534 -1.88 5.15 24.73
C PHE A 534 -3.06 5.48 25.64
N GLU A 535 -3.79 4.50 26.18
CA GLU A 535 -4.91 4.73 27.10
C GLU A 535 -4.47 5.45 28.38
N LYS A 536 -3.35 5.04 28.98
CA LYS A 536 -2.74 5.72 30.12
C LYS A 536 -2.37 7.17 29.81
N MET A 537 -1.66 7.37 28.70
CA MET A 537 -1.28 8.71 28.24
C MET A 537 -2.50 9.57 27.92
N TRP A 538 -3.52 8.98 27.28
CA TRP A 538 -4.77 9.62 26.91
C TRP A 538 -5.55 10.09 28.14
N THR A 539 -5.62 9.26 29.18
CA THR A 539 -6.28 9.61 30.45
C THR A 539 -5.66 10.88 31.05
N VAL A 540 -4.33 10.92 31.16
CA VAL A 540 -3.61 12.11 31.66
C VAL A 540 -3.82 13.33 30.75
N PHE A 541 -3.79 13.11 29.43
CA PHE A 541 -3.99 14.17 28.44
C PHE A 541 -5.39 14.79 28.50
N VAL A 542 -6.44 13.98 28.62
CA VAL A 542 -7.83 14.45 28.74
C VAL A 542 -8.07 15.13 30.09
N GLN A 543 -7.56 14.57 31.19
CA GLN A 543 -7.63 15.21 32.52
C GLN A 543 -6.96 16.59 32.54
N GLY A 544 -5.84 16.73 31.81
CA GLY A 544 -5.15 17.99 31.60
C GLY A 544 -5.77 18.91 30.53
N GLN A 545 -7.02 18.67 30.10
CA GLN A 545 -7.71 19.42 29.05
C GLN A 545 -6.90 19.57 27.75
N GLY A 546 -6.21 18.49 27.36
CA GLY A 546 -5.36 18.46 26.17
C GLY A 546 -4.00 19.13 26.34
N SER A 547 -3.53 19.36 27.57
CA SER A 547 -2.16 19.84 27.81
C SER A 547 -1.14 18.77 27.44
N PHE A 548 -0.20 19.12 26.55
CA PHE A 548 0.91 18.24 26.17
C PHE A 548 2.12 18.36 27.12
N GLU A 549 2.11 19.32 28.05
CA GLU A 549 3.21 19.59 28.96
C GLU A 549 3.73 18.34 29.70
N PRO A 550 2.88 17.44 30.24
CA PRO A 550 3.34 16.23 30.93
C PRO A 550 4.17 15.28 30.05
N PHE A 551 4.04 15.39 28.74
CA PHE A 551 4.69 14.51 27.76
C PHE A 551 5.87 15.18 27.05
N MET A 552 6.09 16.48 27.25
CA MET A 552 7.07 17.25 26.48
C MET A 552 8.49 16.70 26.63
N ALA A 553 8.94 16.49 27.86
CA ALA A 553 10.29 15.95 28.12
C ALA A 553 10.49 14.57 27.49
N LEU A 554 9.49 13.69 27.63
CA LEU A 554 9.53 12.35 27.04
C LEU A 554 9.51 12.43 25.50
N TYR A 555 8.70 13.29 24.92
CA TYR A 555 8.63 13.48 23.47
C TYR A 555 9.97 13.96 22.89
N LEU A 556 10.60 14.96 23.53
CA LEU A 556 11.91 15.47 23.11
C LEU A 556 12.99 14.37 23.17
N ASP A 557 12.99 13.53 24.21
CA ASP A 557 13.90 12.40 24.33
C ASP A 557 13.64 11.29 23.27
N ARG A 558 12.43 11.21 22.73
CA ARG A 558 12.10 10.29 21.61
C ARG A 558 12.27 10.92 20.23
N TRP A 559 12.46 12.22 20.16
CA TRP A 559 12.49 12.94 18.90
C TRP A 559 13.82 12.68 18.17
N LEU A 560 13.70 12.37 16.88
CA LEU A 560 14.83 12.35 15.96
C LEU A 560 15.16 13.79 15.58
N HIS A 561 16.16 14.39 16.24
CA HIS A 561 16.74 15.66 15.81
C HIS A 561 17.31 15.49 14.39
N SER A 562 16.87 16.36 13.49
CA SER A 562 17.30 16.39 12.08
C SER A 562 18.57 17.19 11.92
#